data_AF-A0A2M7N3A3-F1
#
_entry.id   AF-A0A2M7N3A3-F1
#
_cell.length_a   1.000
_cell.length_b   1.000
_cell.length_c   1.000
_cell.angle_alpha   90.00
_cell.angle_beta   90.00
_cell.angle_gamma   90.00
#
_symmetry.space_group_name_H-M   'P 1'
#
loop_
_entity.id
_entity.type
_entity.pdbx_description
1 polymer ?
#
loop_
_entity_poly.entity_id
_entity_poly.type
_entity_poly.pdbx_seq_one_letter_code
_entity_poly.pdbx_strand_id
1 'polypeptide(L)' 'LIALNLAQTHLDHASLQVNMPELFAEELRLAQQALNSITGRFTADDLLGEIFSRFCIGK' A
#
# COMPACT_ATOMS: atom_id res chain seq x y z
N LEU A 1 8.82 -11.80 9.22
CA LEU A 1 8.30 -11.05 10.38
C LEU A 1 8.78 -9.59 10.43
N ILE A 2 10.03 -9.28 10.07
CA ILE A 2 10.55 -7.88 10.07
C ILE A 2 9.64 -6.90 9.31
N ALA A 3 9.24 -7.24 8.08
CA ALA A 3 8.33 -6.41 7.28
C ALA A 3 6.98 -6.13 7.96
N LEU A 4 6.40 -7.13 8.61
CA LEU A 4 5.13 -6.97 9.33
C LEU A 4 5.28 -6.09 10.58
N ASN A 5 6.39 -6.23 11.32
CA ASN A 5 6.68 -5.37 12.47
C ASN A 5 6.88 -3.92 12.04
N LEU A 6 7.62 -3.67 10.95
CA LEU A 6 7.81 -2.33 10.41
C LEU A 6 6.48 -1.71 9.96
N ALA A 7 5.65 -2.48 9.24
CA ALA A 7 4.33 -2.02 8.85
C ALA A 7 3.47 -1.67 10.06
N GLN A 8 3.49 -2.49 11.13
CA GLN A 8 2.78 -2.21 12.37
C GLN A 8 3.26 -0.90 13.02
N THR A 9 4.58 -0.68 13.14
CA THR A 9 5.12 0.57 13.70
C THR A 9 4.62 1.81 12.94
N HIS A 10 4.63 1.76 11.61
CA HIS A 10 4.11 2.86 10.79
C HIS A 10 2.60 3.06 10.96
N LEU A 11 1.82 1.98 11.09
CA LEU A 11 0.38 2.09 11.39
C LEU A 11 0.11 2.70 12.77
N ASP A 12 0.91 2.35 13.77
CA ASP A 12 0.82 2.94 15.10
C ASP A 12 1.12 4.44 15.05
N HIS A 13 2.15 4.85 14.29
CA HIS A 13 2.46 6.27 14.08
C HIS A 13 1.37 7.02 13.32
N ALA A 14 0.82 6.43 12.25
CA ALA A 14 -0.29 6.99 11.50
C ALA A 14 -1.50 7.25 12.43
N SER A 15 -1.79 6.33 13.35
CA SER A 15 -2.91 6.48 14.30
C SER A 15 -2.78 7.71 15.22
N LEU A 16 -1.54 8.15 15.49
CA LEU A 16 -1.25 9.36 16.28
C LEU A 16 -1.37 10.65 15.45
N GLN A 17 -1.32 10.54 14.12
CA GLN A 17 -1.24 11.67 13.19
C GLN A 17 -2.53 11.89 12.38
N VAL A 18 -3.66 11.28 12.78
CA VAL A 18 -4.95 11.34 12.05
C VAL A 18 -5.40 12.77 11.72
N ASN A 19 -5.04 13.76 12.54
CA ASN A 19 -5.39 15.18 12.32
C ASN A 19 -4.37 15.95 11.45
N MET A 20 -3.32 15.29 10.96
CA MET A 20 -2.27 15.85 10.10
C MET A 20 -2.21 15.03 8.80
N PRO A 21 -3.05 15.36 7.80
CA PRO A 21 -3.27 14.50 6.62
C PRO A 21 -2.00 14.13 5.86
N GLU A 22 -1.03 15.04 5.77
CA GLU A 22 0.23 14.84 5.06
C GLU A 22 1.11 13.79 5.76
N LEU A 23 1.25 13.89 7.09
CA LEU A 23 2.02 12.94 7.89
C LEU A 23 1.31 11.59 7.99
N PHE A 24 -0.02 11.61 8.16
CA PHE A 24 -0.84 10.41 8.12
C PHE A 24 -0.65 9.63 6.80
N ALA A 25 -0.71 10.32 5.67
CA ALA A 25 -0.51 9.72 4.35
C ALA A 25 0.91 9.15 4.19
N GLU A 26 1.93 9.85 4.71
CA GLU A 26 3.31 9.37 4.64
C GLU A 26 3.54 8.10 5.46
N GLU A 27 3.02 8.03 6.69
CA GLU A 27 3.12 6.80 7.50
C GLU A 27 2.40 5.63 6.83
N LEU A 28 1.22 5.85 6.23
CA LEU A 28 0.54 4.81 5.45
C LEU A 28 1.36 4.36 4.22
N ARG A 29 2.02 5.29 3.53
CA ARG A 29 2.91 4.99 2.40
C ARG A 29 4.09 4.12 2.84
N LEU A 30 4.70 4.42 3.98
CA LEU A 30 5.81 3.65 4.54
C LEU A 30 5.36 2.25 4.99
N ALA A 31 4.19 2.14 5.64
CA ALA A 31 3.59 0.85 5.98
C ALA A 31 3.37 -0.03 4.74
N GLN A 32 2.81 0.55 3.67
CA GLN A 32 2.62 -0.14 2.39
C GLN A 32 3.96 -0.60 1.78
N GLN A 33 5.00 0.24 1.83
CA GLN A 33 6.33 -0.13 1.33
C GLN A 33 6.95 -1.30 2.09
N ALA A 34 6.77 -1.35 3.42
CA ALA A 34 7.21 -2.47 4.24
C ALA A 34 6.50 -3.77 3.83
N LEU A 35 5.19 -3.73 3.59
CA LEU A 35 4.42 -4.90 3.11
C LEU A 35 4.86 -5.34 1.70
N ASN A 36 5.08 -4.40 0.78
CA ASN A 36 5.55 -4.69 -0.58
C ASN A 36 6.89 -5.43 -0.61
N SER A 37 7.72 -5.33 0.44
CA SER A 37 8.99 -6.08 0.52
C SER A 37 8.80 -7.59 0.60
N ILE A 38 7.62 -8.08 1.02
CA ILE A 38 7.30 -9.52 1.13
C ILE A 38 6.21 -9.97 0.17
N THR A 39 5.30 -9.07 -0.23
CA THR A 39 4.23 -9.40 -1.20
C THR A 39 4.63 -9.15 -2.65
N GLY A 40 5.75 -8.44 -2.88
CA GLY A 40 6.05 -7.83 -4.16
C GLY A 40 5.36 -6.48 -4.32
N ARG A 41 5.78 -5.71 -5.32
CA ARG A 41 5.19 -4.39 -5.63
C ARG A 41 3.89 -4.59 -6.41
N PHE A 42 2.83 -3.93 -5.97
CA PHE A 42 1.61 -3.74 -6.75
C PHE A 42 1.65 -2.36 -7.38
N THR A 43 1.74 -2.32 -8.70
CA THR A 43 1.93 -1.11 -9.50
C THR A 43 0.61 -0.59 -10.07
N ALA A 44 0.64 0.61 -10.64
CA ALA A 44 -0.50 1.14 -11.38
C ALA A 44 -0.86 0.26 -12.58
N ASP A 45 0.13 -0.37 -13.24
CA ASP A 45 -0.10 -1.28 -14.36
C ASP A 45 -0.78 -2.57 -13.91
N ASP A 46 -0.42 -3.10 -12.74
CA ASP A 46 -1.11 -4.26 -12.15
C ASP A 46 -2.58 -3.92 -11.85
N LEU A 47 -2.83 -2.72 -11.33
CA LEU A 47 -4.19 -2.23 -11.10
C LEU A 47 -4.98 -2.07 -12.39
N LEU A 48 -4.38 -1.47 -13.43
CA LEU A 48 -5.03 -1.32 -14.73
C LEU A 48 -5.29 -2.69 -15.37
N GLY A 49 -4.34 -3.62 -15.25
CA GLY A 49 -4.48 -5.01 -15.67
C GLY A 49 -5.71 -5.67 -15.03
N GLU A 50 -5.90 -5.53 -13.72
CA GLU A 50 -7.07 -6.07 -13.01
C GLU A 50 -8.39 -5.37 -13.37
N ILE A 51 -8.37 -4.05 -13.53
CA ILE A 51 -9.57 -3.30 -13.97
C ILE A 51 -10.00 -3.78 -15.36
N PHE A 52 -9.04 -3.95 -16.28
CA PHE A 52 -9.31 -4.30 -17.66
C PHE A 52 -9.39 -5.82 -17.92
N SER A 53 -8.95 -6.68 -17.01
CA SER A 53 -9.01 -8.15 -17.15
C SER A 53 -10.43 -8.68 -17.33
N ARG A 54 -11.42 -7.94 -16.80
CA ARG A 54 -12.86 -8.26 -16.90
C ARG A 54 -13.55 -7.63 -18.09
N PHE A 55 -12.92 -6.67 -18.75
CA PHE A 55 -13.40 -6.17 -20.02
C PHE A 55 -12.92 -7.15 -21.09
N CYS A 56 -13.81 -8.03 -21.53
CA CYS A 56 -13.58 -8.78 -22.77
C CYS A 56 -13.45 -7.75 -23.91
N ILE A 57 -12.24 -7.25 -24.17
CA ILE A 57 -11.90 -6.73 -25.48
C ILE A 57 -12.00 -7.95 -26.37
N GLY A 58 -13.06 -7.99 -27.18
CA GLY A 58 -13.39 -9.13 -28.03
C GLY A 58 -12.15 -9.75 -28.66
N LYS A 59 -11.80 -10.94 -28.18
CA LYS A 59 -11.34 -12.02 -29.02
C LYS A 59 -12.53 -12.91 -29.30
#